data_AF-A0A358XU32-F1
#
_entry.id   AF-A0A358XU32-F1
#
_cell.length_a   1.000
_cell.length_b   1.000
_cell.length_c   1.000
_cell.angle_alpha   90.00
_cell.angle_beta   90.00
_cell.angle_gamma   90.00
#
_symmetry.space_group_name_H-M   'P 1'
#
loop_
_entity.id
_entity.type
_entity.pdbx_description
1 polymer ?
#
loop_
_entity_poly.entity_id
_entity_poly.type
_entity_poly.pdbx_seq_one_letter_code
_entity_poly.pdbx_strand_id
1 'polypeptide(L)'
;PSLWIEPQGDWGEGEVILVEIPSSSETIDNIVAFWQPARGLSGYQDYYFAYRMSWGAEPLSAPHSGLILETAAGKPAFGDEGSDERVFVIDFSDGDSIHDFSTETNVAQVNAFSSAGKITNVSASLVGASGNYRVYLKLDPGDADLAELRVAIEVGGRQWGETWLYRWTR
;
A
#
# COMPACT_ATOMS: atom_id res chain seq x y z
N PRO A 1 1.64 0.86 19.25
CA PRO A 1 1.04 2.16 18.84
C PRO A 1 1.64 2.56 17.50
N SER A 2 0.89 3.30 16.69
CA SER A 2 1.38 3.96 15.48
C SER A 2 2.09 5.26 15.83
N LEU A 3 3.15 5.60 15.08
CA LEU A 3 3.88 6.86 15.18
C LEU A 3 3.78 7.59 13.84
N TRP A 4 3.24 8.81 13.88
CA TRP A 4 3.19 9.71 12.73
C TRP A 4 4.23 10.83 12.89
N ILE A 5 5.07 11.01 11.87
CA ILE A 5 6.03 12.11 11.77
C ILE A 5 5.46 13.17 10.85
N GLU A 6 5.28 14.38 11.36
CA GLU A 6 4.88 15.54 10.58
C GLU A 6 6.03 16.54 10.52
N PRO A 7 6.72 16.66 9.36
CA PRO A 7 7.75 17.67 9.16
C PRO A 7 7.23 19.07 9.46
N GLN A 8 8.05 19.87 10.16
CA GLN A 8 7.77 21.27 10.41
C GLN A 8 8.77 22.11 9.60
N GLY A 9 8.24 22.85 8.64
CA GLY A 9 9.04 23.56 7.65
C GLY A 9 9.37 22.70 6.43
N ASP A 10 10.25 23.22 5.58
CA ASP A 10 10.66 22.58 4.34
C ASP A 10 11.94 21.77 4.56
N TRP A 11 11.86 20.45 4.40
CA TRP A 11 13.00 19.54 4.51
C TRP A 11 13.75 19.37 3.18
N GLY A 12 13.28 20.03 2.12
CA GLY A 12 13.82 19.96 0.77
C GLY A 12 13.45 18.67 0.04
N GLU A 13 14.12 18.44 -1.10
CA GLU A 13 13.97 17.21 -1.87
C GLU A 13 14.64 16.02 -1.18
N GLY A 14 14.05 14.85 -1.33
CA GLY A 14 14.51 13.60 -0.75
C GLY A 14 13.46 12.52 -0.86
N GLU A 15 13.62 11.49 -0.04
CA GLU A 15 12.77 10.31 -0.07
C GLU A 15 12.56 9.73 1.34
N VAL A 16 11.41 9.10 1.54
CA VAL A 16 11.19 8.27 2.73
C VAL A 16 11.71 6.87 2.40
N ILE A 17 12.69 6.42 3.18
CA ILE A 17 13.29 5.10 3.06
C ILE A 17 12.65 4.16 4.06
N LEU A 18 12.26 2.97 3.58
CA LEU A 18 11.91 1.82 4.38
C LEU A 18 13.02 0.77 4.26
N VAL A 19 13.56 0.34 5.40
CA VAL A 19 14.51 -0.77 5.48
C VAL A 19 13.85 -1.93 6.20
N GLU A 20 13.82 -3.07 5.53
CA GLU A 20 13.34 -4.34 6.06
C GLU A 20 14.52 -5.28 6.21
N ILE A 21 14.79 -5.71 7.45
CA ILE A 21 15.89 -6.60 7.78
C ILE A 21 15.30 -7.99 7.98
N PRO A 22 15.78 -9.03 7.27
CA PRO A 22 15.33 -10.39 7.55
C PRO A 22 15.62 -10.76 9.01
N SER A 23 14.56 -11.12 9.75
CA SER A 23 14.66 -11.54 11.15
C SER A 23 13.83 -12.80 11.37
N SER A 24 14.39 -13.74 12.15
CA SER A 24 13.68 -14.94 12.63
C SER A 24 13.17 -14.77 14.07
N SER A 25 13.31 -13.59 14.67
CA SER A 25 12.92 -13.30 16.06
C SER A 25 12.09 -12.02 16.14
N GLU A 26 10.98 -12.08 16.87
CA GLU A 26 10.15 -10.90 17.18
C GLU A 26 10.82 -9.91 18.13
N THR A 27 11.86 -10.35 18.86
CA THR A 27 12.57 -9.51 19.83
C THR A 27 13.59 -8.57 19.19
N ILE A 28 13.84 -8.72 17.89
CA ILE A 28 14.80 -7.92 17.14
C ILE A 28 14.02 -7.01 16.23
N ASP A 29 14.12 -5.69 16.46
CA ASP A 29 13.55 -4.69 15.57
C ASP A 29 14.12 -4.87 14.16
N ASN A 30 13.22 -5.05 13.20
CA ASN A 30 13.57 -5.42 11.84
C ASN A 30 13.00 -4.46 10.78
N ILE A 31 12.37 -3.37 11.22
CA ILE A 31 11.79 -2.33 10.38
C ILE A 31 12.38 -0.98 10.79
N VAL A 32 12.91 -0.24 9.81
CA VAL A 32 13.39 1.13 10.01
C VAL A 32 12.79 2.02 8.93
N ALA A 33 12.25 3.17 9.32
CA ALA A 33 11.74 4.18 8.39
C ALA A 33 12.36 5.56 8.71
N PHE A 34 12.85 6.26 7.69
CA PHE A 34 13.45 7.60 7.87
C PHE A 34 13.36 8.43 6.59
N TRP A 35 13.46 9.75 6.74
CA TRP A 35 13.64 10.67 5.62
C TRP A 35 15.12 10.80 5.25
N GLN A 36 15.42 10.70 3.96
CA GLN A 36 16.76 10.89 3.40
C GLN A 36 16.77 12.06 2.41
N PRO A 37 17.52 13.14 2.66
CA PRO A 37 17.68 14.23 1.70
C PRO A 37 18.33 13.74 0.41
N ALA A 38 17.89 14.25 -0.76
CA ALA A 38 18.31 13.76 -2.08
C ALA A 38 19.82 13.85 -2.33
N ARG A 39 20.50 14.83 -1.70
CA ARG A 39 21.96 15.03 -1.84
C ARG A 39 22.75 14.49 -0.63
N GLY A 40 22.08 13.79 0.28
CA GLY A 40 22.64 13.37 1.56
C GLY A 40 22.99 14.54 2.48
N LEU A 41 23.68 14.23 3.57
CA LEU A 41 24.22 15.20 4.51
C LEU A 41 25.74 15.22 4.39
N SER A 42 26.32 16.41 4.26
CA SER A 42 27.77 16.59 4.13
C SER A 42 28.40 17.04 5.46
N GLY A 43 29.66 16.66 5.68
CA GLY A 43 30.38 17.07 6.88
C GLY A 43 30.59 18.59 6.94
N TYR A 44 30.70 19.12 8.16
CA TYR A 44 30.96 20.53 8.45
C TYR A 44 29.86 21.52 8.00
N GLN A 45 28.63 21.04 7.84
CA GLN A 45 27.44 21.86 7.62
C GLN A 45 26.42 21.62 8.73
N ASP A 46 25.70 22.68 9.10
CA ASP A 46 24.58 22.60 10.03
C ASP A 46 23.29 22.32 9.26
N TYR A 47 22.49 21.37 9.76
CA TYR A 47 21.18 21.04 9.23
C TYR A 47 20.14 21.13 10.35
N TYR A 48 18.99 21.72 10.04
CA TYR A 48 17.91 21.92 10.99
C TYR A 48 16.67 21.17 10.51
N PHE A 49 16.24 20.18 11.29
CA PHE A 49 15.01 19.43 11.04
C PHE A 49 14.12 19.56 12.26
N ALA A 50 12.97 20.20 12.09
CA ALA A 50 11.91 20.24 13.09
C ALA A 50 10.77 19.31 12.65
N TYR A 51 10.18 18.58 13.59
CA TYR A 51 9.02 17.72 13.34
C TYR A 51 8.15 17.58 14.60
N ARG A 52 6.91 17.17 14.38
CA ARG A 52 5.99 16.71 15.42
C ARG A 52 5.85 15.19 15.36
N MET A 53 5.89 14.56 16.53
CA MET A 53 5.60 13.13 16.70
C MET A 53 4.20 12.98 17.32
N SER A 54 3.35 12.21 16.65
CA SER A 54 2.02 11.87 17.15
C SER A 54 1.91 10.36 17.34
N TRP A 55 1.65 9.92 18.57
CA TRP A 55 1.49 8.52 18.93
C TRP A 55 0.01 8.20 19.11
N GLY A 56 -0.48 7.14 18.47
CA GLY A 56 -1.90 6.80 18.49
C GLY A 56 -2.19 5.38 18.00
N ALA A 57 -3.48 5.05 17.87
CA ALA A 57 -3.88 3.82 17.19
C ALA A 57 -3.82 4.01 15.67
N GLU A 58 -4.38 5.11 15.18
CA GLU A 58 -4.48 5.46 13.76
C GLU A 58 -3.67 6.72 13.43
N PRO A 59 -3.17 6.86 12.19
CA PRO A 59 -2.53 8.10 11.73
C PRO A 59 -3.54 9.25 11.63
N LEU A 60 -3.12 10.46 12.03
CA LEU A 60 -4.01 11.63 12.14
C LEU A 60 -4.46 12.22 10.80
N SER A 61 -3.75 11.93 9.70
CA SER A 61 -3.98 12.51 8.37
C SER A 61 -4.34 11.48 7.31
N ALA A 62 -4.81 10.31 7.74
CA ALA A 62 -5.27 9.27 6.83
C ALA A 62 -6.44 9.82 5.97
N PRO A 63 -6.54 9.50 4.66
CA PRO A 63 -7.69 9.90 3.87
C PRO A 63 -8.98 9.40 4.53
N HIS A 64 -10.04 10.21 4.48
CA HIS A 64 -11.29 9.89 5.17
C HIS A 64 -12.00 8.66 4.56
N SER A 65 -11.74 8.37 3.28
CA SER A 65 -12.29 7.22 2.55
C SER A 65 -11.16 6.43 1.89
N GLY A 66 -11.32 5.12 1.74
CA GLY A 66 -10.39 4.26 1.02
C GLY A 66 -9.04 4.07 1.72
N LEU A 67 -9.04 3.98 3.04
CA LEU A 67 -7.89 3.51 3.83
C LEU A 67 -7.69 2.02 3.63
N ILE A 68 -6.46 1.56 3.51
CA ILE A 68 -6.17 0.13 3.46
C ILE A 68 -6.27 -0.43 4.88
N LEU A 69 -7.31 -1.22 5.13
CA LEU A 69 -7.59 -1.82 6.43
C LEU A 69 -6.80 -3.11 6.65
N GLU A 70 -6.71 -3.93 5.61
CA GLU A 70 -6.06 -5.24 5.69
C GLU A 70 -5.52 -5.65 4.32
N THR A 71 -4.44 -6.43 4.35
CA THR A 71 -3.94 -7.17 3.20
C THR A 71 -3.75 -8.64 3.59
N ALA A 72 -4.42 -9.54 2.88
CA ALA A 72 -4.18 -10.98 2.97
C ALA A 72 -3.46 -11.44 1.70
N ALA A 73 -2.40 -12.22 1.84
CA ALA A 73 -1.63 -12.74 0.71
C ALA A 73 -1.47 -14.26 0.83
N GLY A 74 -1.53 -14.98 -0.29
CA GLY A 74 -1.35 -16.42 -0.29
C GLY A 74 -1.43 -17.06 -1.66
N LYS A 75 -1.63 -18.38 -1.69
CA LYS A 75 -1.92 -19.12 -2.92
C LYS A 75 -3.43 -19.07 -3.19
N PRO A 76 -3.85 -18.97 -4.47
CA PRO A 76 -5.27 -19.02 -4.81
C PRO A 76 -5.87 -20.38 -4.41
N ALA A 77 -7.05 -20.36 -3.77
CA ALA A 77 -7.75 -21.58 -3.35
C ALA A 77 -8.20 -22.45 -4.53
N PHE A 78 -8.43 -21.81 -5.69
CA PHE A 78 -8.77 -22.46 -6.94
C PHE A 78 -7.76 -22.00 -7.99
N GLY A 79 -7.01 -22.95 -8.55
CA GLY A 79 -5.96 -22.75 -9.53
C GLY A 79 -5.36 -24.09 -9.94
N ASP A 80 -4.53 -24.07 -10.97
CA ASP A 80 -3.89 -25.28 -11.47
C ASP A 80 -2.91 -25.84 -10.43
N GLU A 81 -2.94 -27.17 -10.22
CA GLU A 81 -1.96 -27.84 -9.36
C GLU A 81 -0.54 -27.55 -9.87
N GLY A 82 0.35 -27.14 -8.96
CA GLY A 82 1.73 -26.76 -9.29
C GLY A 82 1.90 -25.31 -9.76
N SER A 83 0.83 -24.51 -9.84
CA SER A 83 0.94 -23.08 -10.14
C SER A 83 1.64 -22.30 -9.01
N ASP A 84 2.50 -21.37 -9.42
CA ASP A 84 3.13 -20.39 -8.55
C ASP A 84 2.32 -19.09 -8.43
N GLU A 85 1.09 -19.05 -8.96
CA GLU A 85 0.20 -17.89 -8.82
C GLU A 85 0.02 -17.51 -7.34
N ARG A 86 -0.04 -16.21 -7.08
CA ARG A 86 -0.30 -15.60 -5.79
C ARG A 86 -1.55 -14.75 -5.88
N VAL A 87 -2.34 -14.74 -4.80
CA VAL A 87 -3.50 -13.87 -4.65
C VAL A 87 -3.27 -12.91 -3.48
N PHE A 88 -3.66 -11.67 -3.70
CA PHE A 88 -3.68 -10.60 -2.71
C PHE A 88 -5.12 -10.12 -2.57
N VAL A 89 -5.61 -10.06 -1.33
CA VAL A 89 -6.93 -9.54 -0.97
C VAL A 89 -6.71 -8.28 -0.17
N ILE A 90 -7.20 -7.15 -0.67
CA ILE A 90 -6.93 -5.82 -0.13
C ILE A 90 -8.28 -5.17 0.21
N ASP A 91 -8.50 -4.84 1.48
CA ASP A 91 -9.71 -4.18 1.92
C ASP A 91 -9.50 -2.68 2.10
N PHE A 92 -10.31 -1.90 1.39
CA PHE A 92 -10.38 -0.46 1.50
C PHE A 92 -11.60 -0.06 2.33
N SER A 93 -11.42 0.87 3.26
CA SER A 93 -12.50 1.43 4.09
C SER A 93 -13.49 2.25 3.26
N ASP A 94 -14.70 2.45 3.80
CA ASP A 94 -15.70 3.39 3.26
C ASP A 94 -16.12 3.11 1.80
N GLY A 95 -16.12 1.83 1.40
CA GLY A 95 -16.50 1.41 0.05
C GLY A 95 -17.92 1.79 -0.34
N ASP A 96 -18.83 1.93 0.64
CA ASP A 96 -20.19 2.42 0.41
C ASP A 96 -20.21 3.81 -0.24
N SER A 97 -19.21 4.66 0.02
CA SER A 97 -19.09 5.99 -0.59
C SER A 97 -18.90 5.95 -2.10
N ILE A 98 -18.49 4.80 -2.65
CA ILE A 98 -18.35 4.59 -4.10
C ILE A 98 -19.72 4.45 -4.76
N HIS A 99 -20.72 3.93 -4.04
CA HIS A 99 -22.08 3.73 -4.55
C HIS A 99 -22.89 5.02 -4.69
N ASP A 100 -22.54 6.10 -3.98
CA ASP A 100 -23.16 7.42 -4.14
C ASP A 100 -23.02 7.98 -5.58
N PHE A 101 -22.10 7.42 -6.37
CA PHE A 101 -21.90 7.76 -7.78
C PHE A 101 -22.68 6.85 -8.76
N SER A 102 -23.42 5.84 -8.28
CA SER A 102 -23.90 4.69 -9.08
C SER A 102 -25.23 4.86 -9.83
N THR A 103 -25.54 6.04 -10.38
CA THR A 103 -26.56 6.13 -11.45
C THR A 103 -26.02 5.65 -12.80
N GLU A 104 -24.71 5.42 -12.93
CA GLU A 104 -24.08 4.93 -14.15
C GLU A 104 -23.17 3.72 -13.89
N THR A 105 -23.23 2.75 -14.80
CA THR A 105 -22.35 1.57 -14.83
C THR A 105 -20.87 2.01 -14.95
N ASN A 106 -19.95 1.40 -14.17
CA ASN A 106 -18.49 1.59 -14.20
C ASN A 106 -17.88 2.88 -13.58
N VAL A 107 -18.32 3.30 -12.38
CA VAL A 107 -17.70 4.46 -11.71
C VAL A 107 -16.29 4.18 -11.17
N ALA A 108 -16.06 3.00 -10.60
CA ALA A 108 -14.78 2.65 -9.97
C ALA A 108 -13.89 1.84 -10.91
N GLN A 109 -12.65 2.30 -11.10
CA GLN A 109 -11.61 1.62 -11.88
C GLN A 109 -10.46 1.22 -10.95
N VAL A 110 -10.02 -0.03 -11.05
CA VAL A 110 -8.88 -0.53 -10.28
C VAL A 110 -7.65 -0.51 -11.18
N ASN A 111 -6.72 0.39 -10.87
CA ASN A 111 -5.45 0.53 -11.55
C ASN A 111 -4.40 -0.32 -10.83
N ALA A 112 -4.05 -1.46 -11.43
CA ALA A 112 -3.05 -2.37 -10.90
C ALA A 112 -1.78 -2.36 -11.75
N PHE A 113 -0.62 -2.44 -11.10
CA PHE A 113 0.69 -2.50 -11.73
C PHE A 113 1.55 -3.55 -11.04
N SER A 114 2.42 -4.21 -11.82
CA SER A 114 3.48 -5.08 -11.33
C SER A 114 4.77 -4.77 -12.08
N SER A 115 5.89 -4.69 -11.37
CA SER A 115 7.22 -4.47 -11.98
C SER A 115 7.79 -5.73 -12.65
N ALA A 116 7.37 -6.92 -12.21
CA ALA A 116 7.80 -8.21 -12.74
C ALA A 116 6.68 -9.26 -12.62
N GLY A 117 6.76 -10.34 -13.39
CA GLY A 117 5.64 -11.28 -13.51
C GLY A 117 4.44 -10.66 -14.22
N LYS A 118 3.31 -11.36 -14.19
CA LYS A 118 2.08 -10.98 -14.90
C LYS A 118 0.91 -10.93 -13.93
N ILE A 119 0.21 -9.80 -13.91
CA ILE A 119 -1.11 -9.72 -13.27
C ILE A 119 -2.09 -10.50 -14.15
N THR A 120 -2.59 -11.62 -13.62
CA THR A 120 -3.49 -12.53 -14.36
C THR A 120 -4.96 -12.17 -14.15
N ASN A 121 -5.28 -11.55 -13.02
CA ASN A 121 -6.63 -11.09 -12.73
C ASN A 121 -6.61 -9.93 -11.74
N VAL A 122 -7.53 -8.98 -11.95
CA VAL A 122 -7.91 -7.97 -10.97
C VAL A 122 -9.43 -7.94 -10.94
N SER A 123 -9.99 -8.02 -9.75
CA SER A 123 -11.42 -7.83 -9.55
C SER A 123 -11.66 -7.08 -8.25
N ALA A 124 -12.78 -6.39 -8.16
CA ALA A 124 -13.15 -5.70 -6.94
C ALA A 124 -14.66 -5.71 -6.74
N SER A 125 -15.07 -5.62 -5.48
CA SER A 125 -16.48 -5.63 -5.09
C SER A 125 -16.68 -4.98 -3.74
N LEU A 126 -17.82 -4.32 -3.55
CA LEU A 126 -18.28 -3.95 -2.22
C LEU A 126 -18.63 -5.21 -1.42
N VAL A 127 -18.11 -5.30 -0.20
CA VAL A 127 -18.43 -6.35 0.75
C VAL A 127 -19.59 -5.89 1.63
N GLY A 128 -20.81 -6.31 1.30
CA GLY A 128 -22.03 -5.80 1.95
C GLY A 128 -22.13 -6.02 3.46
N ALA A 129 -21.37 -6.96 4.04
CA ALA A 129 -21.33 -7.16 5.50
C ALA A 129 -20.52 -6.08 6.23
N SER A 130 -19.49 -5.53 5.59
CA SER A 130 -18.56 -4.56 6.18
C SER A 130 -18.68 -3.16 5.60
N GLY A 131 -19.29 -2.99 4.42
CA GLY A 131 -19.25 -1.73 3.66
C GLY A 131 -17.89 -1.43 3.03
N ASN A 132 -16.89 -2.30 3.22
CA ASN A 132 -15.55 -2.17 2.63
C ASN A 132 -15.55 -2.47 1.14
N TYR A 133 -14.65 -1.81 0.41
CA TYR A 133 -14.37 -2.14 -0.98
C TYR A 133 -13.18 -3.10 -1.05
N ARG A 134 -13.42 -4.34 -1.49
CA ARG A 134 -12.40 -5.38 -1.54
C ARG A 134 -11.84 -5.54 -2.95
N VAL A 135 -10.52 -5.50 -3.08
CA VAL A 135 -9.80 -5.80 -4.32
C VAL A 135 -9.12 -7.16 -4.19
N TYR A 136 -9.25 -7.97 -5.24
CA TYR A 136 -8.47 -9.18 -5.46
C TYR A 136 -7.49 -8.93 -6.60
N LEU A 137 -6.21 -9.17 -6.36
CA LEU A 137 -5.16 -9.15 -7.37
C LEU A 137 -4.50 -10.52 -7.44
N LYS A 138 -4.42 -11.09 -8.63
CA LYS A 138 -3.68 -12.32 -8.89
C LYS A 138 -2.41 -12.01 -9.68
N LEU A 139 -1.29 -12.52 -9.20
CA LEU A 139 0.03 -12.41 -9.80
C LEU A 139 0.53 -13.81 -10.16
N ASP A 140 0.84 -14.04 -11.42
CA ASP A 140 1.75 -15.10 -11.83
C ASP A 140 3.18 -14.54 -11.84
N PRO A 141 4.04 -14.92 -10.89
CA PRO A 141 5.39 -14.36 -10.80
C PRO A 141 6.32 -14.89 -11.91
N GLY A 142 5.98 -16.00 -12.58
CA GLY A 142 6.90 -16.73 -13.44
C GLY A 142 8.21 -17.05 -12.72
N ASP A 143 9.34 -16.68 -13.33
CA ASP A 143 10.68 -16.86 -12.78
C ASP A 143 11.16 -15.69 -11.89
N ALA A 144 10.30 -14.69 -11.61
CA ALA A 144 10.70 -13.57 -10.77
C ALA A 144 10.87 -14.02 -9.31
N ASP A 145 11.91 -13.50 -8.65
CA ASP A 145 12.13 -13.65 -7.21
C ASP A 145 11.63 -12.43 -6.41
N LEU A 146 11.35 -11.33 -7.10
CA LEU A 146 10.81 -10.09 -6.55
C LEU A 146 9.88 -9.43 -7.55
N ALA A 147 8.74 -8.93 -7.06
CA ALA A 147 7.83 -8.07 -7.80
C ALA A 147 7.31 -6.94 -6.91
N GLU A 148 7.36 -5.71 -7.41
CA GLU A 148 6.71 -4.56 -6.76
C GLU A 148 5.32 -4.40 -7.36
N LEU A 149 4.32 -4.43 -6.50
CA LEU A 149 2.91 -4.36 -6.84
C LEU A 149 2.36 -3.02 -6.38
N ARG A 150 1.47 -2.47 -7.21
CA ARG A 150 0.72 -1.25 -6.90
C ARG A 150 -0.74 -1.45 -7.24
N VAL A 151 -1.63 -1.02 -6.34
CA VAL A 151 -3.07 -0.94 -6.60
C VAL A 151 -3.57 0.44 -6.16
N ALA A 152 -4.26 1.14 -7.06
CA ALA A 152 -4.99 2.36 -6.75
C ALA A 152 -6.40 2.26 -7.32
N ILE A 153 -7.36 2.90 -6.66
CA ILE A 153 -8.74 2.95 -7.13
C ILE A 153 -9.02 4.38 -7.61
N GLU A 154 -9.67 4.49 -8.77
CA GLU A 154 -10.18 5.75 -9.29
C GLU A 154 -11.70 5.72 -9.34
N VAL A 155 -12.34 6.79 -8.87
CA VAL A 155 -13.79 6.97 -8.92
C VAL A 155 -14.06 8.27 -9.66
N GLY A 156 -14.80 8.20 -10.77
CA GLY A 156 -15.07 9.38 -11.60
C GLY A 156 -13.81 10.05 -12.16
N GLY A 157 -12.76 9.28 -12.45
CA GLY A 157 -11.48 9.76 -12.98
C GLY A 157 -10.58 10.47 -11.96
N ARG A 158 -10.85 10.32 -10.66
CA ARG A 158 -10.00 10.82 -9.57
C ARG A 158 -9.61 9.69 -8.64
N GLN A 159 -8.39 9.72 -8.12
CA GLN A 159 -7.96 8.74 -7.12
C GLN A 159 -8.89 8.79 -5.90
N TRP A 160 -9.38 7.62 -5.50
CA TRP A 160 -10.14 7.38 -4.29
C TRP A 160 -9.28 6.57 -3.34
N GLY A 161 -9.05 7.10 -2.14
CA GLY A 161 -8.25 6.45 -1.11
C GLY A 161 -6.75 6.39 -1.36
N GLU A 162 -6.12 5.52 -0.58
CA GLU A 162 -4.68 5.26 -0.61
C GLU A 162 -4.26 4.49 -1.86
N THR A 163 -2.97 4.56 -2.17
CA THR A 163 -2.34 3.62 -3.11
C THR A 163 -1.70 2.50 -2.30
N TRP A 164 -2.15 1.27 -2.51
CA TRP A 164 -1.51 0.09 -1.95
C TRP A 164 -0.20 -0.18 -2.69
N LEU A 165 0.90 -0.25 -1.94
CA LEU A 165 2.23 -0.62 -2.42
C LEU A 165 2.66 -1.87 -1.68
N TYR A 166 3.15 -2.87 -2.41
CA TYR A 166 3.54 -4.14 -1.82
C TYR A 166 4.74 -4.74 -2.55
N ARG A 167 5.71 -5.23 -1.79
CA ARG A 167 6.84 -5.98 -2.33
C ARG A 167 6.61 -7.47 -2.09
N TRP A 168 6.36 -8.21 -3.16
CA TRP A 168 6.36 -9.66 -3.12
C TRP A 168 7.78 -10.18 -3.35
N THR A 169 8.22 -11.13 -2.54
CA THR A 169 9.44 -11.91 -2.74
C THR A 169 9.12 -13.40 -2.64
N ARG A 170 9.91 -14.23 -3.32
CA ARG A 170 9.73 -15.69 -3.36
C ARG A 170 10.00 -16.37 -2.02
#